data_AF-A0A316WAI2-F1
#
_entry.id   AF-A0A316WAI2-F1
#
_cell.length_a   1.000
_cell.length_b   1.000
_cell.length_c   1.000
_cell.angle_alpha   90.00
_cell.angle_beta   90.00
_cell.angle_gamma   90.00
#
_symmetry.space_group_name_H-M   'P 1'
#
loop_
_entity.id
_entity.type
_entity.pdbx_description
1 polymer ?
#
loop_
_entity_poly.entity_id
_entity_poly.type
_entity_poly.pdbx_seq_one_letter_code
_entity_poly.pdbx_strand_id
1 'polypeptide(L)'
;MIMDGELQNKIIPLLIKRNRKYSISKQIIFETGLYLYDELSSLQVSEDEVDLMEELWSQHKYNQIIAKQSKIGIKRIEEIQQKVLRSVLELFNEINRIKAERRMLRGKYFLRRTKLFLIIKKNNSLKNDQIFDSQFKFSTRFRKIIKSLNIVTYQDIIEVPICDFTKYRGFQGKCLQELIDFIEFENIEDKFGGFSAFKKKYYRVKK
;
A
#
# COMPACT_ATOMS: atom_id res chain seq x y z
N MET A 1 23.02 17.87 -18.47
CA MET A 1 23.77 16.72 -19.00
C MET A 1 22.78 15.58 -19.16
N ILE A 2 22.62 15.11 -20.40
CA ILE A 2 21.79 13.95 -20.73
C ILE A 2 22.54 12.72 -20.19
N MET A 3 21.81 11.88 -19.45
CA MET A 3 22.27 10.67 -18.77
C MET A 3 23.27 9.84 -19.57
N ASP A 4 24.23 9.24 -18.87
CA ASP A 4 24.65 7.89 -19.23
C ASP A 4 23.62 6.90 -18.63
N GLY A 5 22.79 6.31 -19.49
CA GLY A 5 21.65 5.50 -19.09
C GLY A 5 22.04 4.20 -18.40
N GLU A 6 23.30 3.80 -18.47
CA GLU A 6 23.79 2.55 -17.91
C GLU A 6 23.80 2.54 -16.37
N LEU A 7 24.14 3.67 -15.73
CA LEU A 7 24.27 3.74 -14.27
C LEU A 7 22.90 3.62 -13.57
N GLN A 8 21.88 4.29 -14.11
CA GLN A 8 20.50 4.17 -13.62
C GLN A 8 19.97 2.74 -13.78
N ASN A 9 20.33 2.07 -14.87
CA ASN A 9 19.93 0.69 -15.16
C ASN A 9 20.59 -0.35 -14.23
N LYS A 10 21.73 -0.05 -13.61
CA LYS A 10 22.39 -0.94 -12.63
C LYS A 10 21.83 -0.79 -11.21
N ILE A 11 21.61 0.45 -10.75
CA ILE A 11 21.25 0.74 -9.34
C ILE A 11 19.78 0.37 -9.02
N ILE A 12 18.85 0.69 -9.93
CA ILE A 12 17.41 0.49 -9.69
C ILE A 12 17.04 -1.00 -9.50
N PRO A 13 17.54 -1.96 -10.31
CA PRO A 13 17.26 -3.37 -10.10
C PRO A 13 17.80 -3.93 -8.78
N LEU A 14 18.95 -3.44 -8.30
CA LEU A 14 19.53 -3.87 -7.01
C LEU A 14 18.66 -3.41 -5.83
N LEU A 15 18.15 -2.19 -5.87
CA LEU A 15 17.20 -1.66 -4.88
C LEU A 15 15.87 -2.43 -4.88
N ILE A 16 15.37 -2.80 -6.07
CA ILE A 16 14.16 -3.63 -6.21
C ILE A 16 14.39 -5.02 -5.64
N LYS A 17 15.51 -5.69 -5.98
CA LYS A 17 15.84 -7.06 -5.54
C LYS A 17 15.94 -7.14 -4.01
N ARG A 18 16.57 -6.16 -3.36
CA ARG A 18 16.75 -6.08 -1.91
C ARG A 18 15.44 -5.82 -1.15
N ASN A 19 14.48 -5.13 -1.77
CA ASN A 19 13.20 -4.76 -1.16
C ASN A 19 12.02 -5.69 -1.48
N ARG A 20 12.23 -6.80 -2.22
CA ARG A 20 11.16 -7.77 -2.58
C ARG A 20 10.35 -8.32 -1.39
N LYS A 21 10.89 -8.27 -0.16
CA LYS A 21 10.19 -8.69 1.07
C LYS A 21 9.19 -7.65 1.62
N TYR A 22 9.20 -6.42 1.14
CA TYR A 22 8.36 -5.34 1.66
C TYR A 22 7.40 -4.84 0.57
N SER A 23 6.13 -4.57 0.91
CA SER A 23 5.13 -4.02 -0.01
C SER A 23 5.33 -2.52 -0.26
N ILE A 24 6.54 -2.13 -0.68
CA ILE A 24 6.86 -0.76 -1.07
C ILE A 24 6.45 -0.61 -2.55
N SER A 25 5.83 0.53 -2.91
CA SER A 25 5.42 0.74 -4.30
C SER A 25 6.67 0.82 -5.19
N LYS A 26 6.59 0.23 -6.39
CA LYS A 26 7.69 0.30 -7.39
C LYS A 26 8.07 1.75 -7.72
N GLN A 27 7.09 2.65 -7.65
CA GLN A 27 7.25 4.07 -7.89
C GLN A 27 8.08 4.76 -6.81
N ILE A 28 7.84 4.45 -5.53
CA ILE A 28 8.69 4.95 -4.43
C ILE A 28 10.12 4.43 -4.59
N ILE A 29 10.32 3.17 -4.95
CA ILE A 29 11.68 2.61 -5.16
C ILE A 29 12.39 3.33 -6.32
N PHE A 30 11.66 3.65 -7.39
CA PHE A 30 12.18 4.36 -8.56
C PHE A 30 12.53 5.82 -8.22
N GLU A 31 11.63 6.56 -7.58
CA GLU A 31 11.86 7.93 -7.12
C GLU A 31 13.00 8.01 -6.10
N THR A 32 13.11 7.01 -5.21
CA THR A 32 14.20 6.90 -4.23
C THR A 32 15.53 6.57 -4.90
N GLY A 33 15.52 5.75 -5.95
CA GLY A 33 16.70 5.46 -6.76
C GLY A 33 17.20 6.69 -7.53
N LEU A 34 16.28 7.51 -8.04
CA LEU A 34 16.60 8.79 -8.69
C LEU A 34 17.17 9.81 -7.70
N TYR A 35 16.61 9.92 -6.48
CA TYR A 35 17.14 10.84 -5.46
C TYR A 35 18.56 10.47 -5.02
N LEU A 36 18.82 9.17 -4.78
CA LEU A 36 20.18 8.68 -4.50
C LEU A 36 21.13 8.95 -5.66
N TYR A 37 20.66 8.82 -6.90
CA TYR A 37 21.44 9.15 -8.08
C TYR A 37 21.75 10.64 -8.18
N ASP A 38 20.77 11.53 -7.96
CA ASP A 38 20.98 12.98 -7.97
C ASP A 38 21.97 13.40 -6.88
N GLU A 39 21.89 12.80 -5.70
CA GLU A 39 22.81 13.08 -4.59
C GLU A 39 24.23 12.54 -4.84
N LEU A 40 24.35 11.36 -5.46
CA LEU A 40 25.63 10.82 -5.97
C LEU A 40 26.19 11.66 -7.13
N SER A 41 25.34 12.19 -8.00
CA SER A 41 25.74 13.08 -9.09
C SER A 41 26.26 14.43 -8.58
N SER A 42 25.73 14.90 -7.44
CA SER A 42 26.19 16.11 -6.75
C SER A 42 27.56 15.95 -6.08
N LEU A 43 28.01 14.70 -5.88
CA LEU A 43 29.24 14.35 -5.18
C LEU A 43 30.50 14.42 -6.05
N GLN A 44 30.37 14.75 -7.34
CA GLN A 44 31.44 14.66 -8.35
C GLN A 44 32.15 13.30 -8.26
N VAL A 45 31.38 12.22 -8.25
CA VAL A 45 31.91 10.84 -8.20
C VAL A 45 32.22 10.38 -9.63
N SER A 46 33.43 9.90 -9.90
CA SER A 46 33.78 9.36 -11.22
C SER A 46 33.20 7.96 -11.44
N GLU A 47 33.08 7.52 -12.69
CA GLU A 47 32.64 6.13 -13.00
C GLU A 47 33.55 5.09 -12.35
N ASP A 48 34.87 5.32 -12.36
CA ASP A 48 35.85 4.47 -11.67
C ASP A 48 35.57 4.35 -10.16
N GLU A 49 35.13 5.44 -9.52
CA GLU A 49 34.76 5.45 -8.09
C GLU A 49 33.46 4.66 -7.85
N VAL A 50 32.49 4.73 -8.78
CA VAL A 50 31.24 3.96 -8.69
C VAL A 50 31.49 2.46 -8.85
N ASP A 51 32.26 2.06 -9.86
CA ASP A 51 32.58 0.65 -10.13
C ASP A 51 33.36 0.03 -8.97
N LEU A 52 34.33 0.76 -8.40
CA LEU A 52 35.08 0.35 -7.21
C LEU A 52 34.14 0.16 -6.00
N MET A 53 33.18 1.06 -5.81
CA MET A 53 32.21 0.95 -4.71
C MET A 53 31.25 -0.22 -4.89
N GLU A 54 30.79 -0.49 -6.11
CA GLU A 54 29.97 -1.66 -6.42
C GLU A 54 30.71 -2.96 -6.12
N GLU A 55 32.01 -3.03 -6.44
CA GLU A 55 32.86 -4.16 -6.10
C GLU A 55 33.05 -4.32 -4.58
N LEU A 56 33.38 -3.23 -3.88
CA LEU A 56 33.56 -3.22 -2.41
C LEU A 56 32.29 -3.64 -1.67
N TRP A 57 31.12 -3.18 -2.11
CA TRP A 57 29.83 -3.52 -1.50
C TRP A 57 29.37 -4.94 -1.81
N SER A 58 29.64 -5.43 -3.03
CA SER A 58 29.28 -6.78 -3.47
C SER A 58 30.10 -7.86 -2.77
N GLN A 59 31.36 -7.59 -2.47
CA GLN A 59 32.26 -8.57 -1.85
C GLN A 59 32.16 -8.63 -0.31
N HIS A 60 31.37 -7.75 0.33
CA HIS A 60 31.23 -7.64 1.80
C HIS A 60 32.56 -7.54 2.57
N LYS A 61 33.66 -7.24 1.88
CA LYS A 61 35.01 -7.13 2.41
C LYS A 61 35.52 -5.75 2.04
N TYR A 62 35.66 -4.89 3.05
CA TYR A 62 36.50 -3.70 2.94
C TYR A 62 37.94 -4.17 2.83
N ASN A 63 38.35 -4.58 1.63
CA ASN A 63 39.72 -4.99 1.38
C ASN A 63 40.54 -3.71 1.19
N GLN A 64 41.29 -3.33 2.23
CA GLN A 64 42.34 -2.31 2.12
C GLN A 64 43.30 -2.58 0.93
N ILE A 65 43.36 -3.84 0.48
CA ILE A 65 44.07 -4.30 -0.72
C ILE A 65 43.45 -3.71 -2.01
N ILE A 66 42.13 -3.75 -2.17
CA ILE A 66 41.42 -3.21 -3.34
C ILE A 66 41.54 -1.68 -3.38
N ALA A 67 41.43 -1.02 -2.23
CA ALA A 67 41.66 0.42 -2.13
C ALA A 67 43.13 0.82 -2.44
N LYS A 68 44.11 0.02 -2.01
CA LYS A 68 45.54 0.22 -2.35
C LYS A 68 45.87 -0.04 -3.83
N GLN A 69 45.13 -0.92 -4.48
CA GLN A 69 45.29 -1.23 -5.92
C GLN A 69 44.55 -0.23 -6.81
N SER A 70 43.55 0.47 -6.27
CA SER A 70 42.85 1.55 -6.96
C SER A 70 43.69 2.83 -6.98
N LYS A 71 43.51 3.67 -8.01
CA LYS A 71 44.07 5.04 -8.06
C LYS A 71 43.36 6.02 -7.13
N ILE A 72 42.33 5.57 -6.42
CA ILE A 72 41.46 6.39 -5.58
C ILE A 72 41.97 6.30 -4.14
N GLY A 73 42.20 7.47 -3.51
CA GLY A 73 42.69 7.52 -2.14
C GLY A 73 41.68 6.95 -1.14
N ILE A 74 42.16 6.17 -0.15
CA ILE A 74 41.31 5.57 0.91
C ILE A 74 40.40 6.60 1.58
N LYS A 75 40.92 7.80 1.87
CA LYS A 75 40.14 8.90 2.47
C LYS A 75 38.94 9.31 1.62
N ARG A 76 39.10 9.34 0.29
CA ARG A 76 38.03 9.69 -0.64
C ARG A 76 36.93 8.62 -0.64
N ILE A 77 37.31 7.34 -0.58
CA ILE A 77 36.37 6.23 -0.46
C ILE A 77 35.57 6.33 0.85
N GLU A 78 36.23 6.61 1.97
CA GLU A 78 35.58 6.80 3.27
C GLU A 78 34.59 7.97 3.26
N GLU A 79 34.97 9.11 2.65
CA GLU A 79 34.10 10.27 2.50
C GLU A 79 32.83 9.95 1.71
N ILE A 80 32.97 9.26 0.57
CA ILE A 80 31.81 8.88 -0.25
C ILE A 80 30.92 7.90 0.53
N GLN A 81 31.51 6.91 1.20
CA GLN A 81 30.75 5.95 2.02
C GLN A 81 29.97 6.63 3.15
N GLN A 82 30.58 7.58 3.87
CA GLN A 82 29.91 8.31 4.94
C GLN A 82 28.75 9.14 4.42
N LYS A 83 28.91 9.80 3.27
CA LYS A 83 27.84 10.59 2.66
C LYS A 83 26.69 9.71 2.18
N VAL A 84 26.96 8.62 1.46
CA VAL A 84 25.92 7.66 1.05
C VAL A 84 25.19 7.08 2.26
N LEU A 85 25.92 6.71 3.31
CA LEU A 85 25.32 6.19 4.54
C LEU A 85 24.37 7.22 5.17
N ARG A 86 24.78 8.49 5.22
CA ARG A 86 23.98 9.58 5.76
C ARG A 86 22.69 9.79 4.96
N SER A 87 22.78 9.85 3.63
CA SER A 87 21.61 10.01 2.74
C SER A 87 20.64 8.85 2.91
N VAL A 88 21.14 7.61 2.96
CA VAL A 88 20.31 6.42 3.22
C VAL A 88 19.63 6.49 4.59
N LEU A 89 20.34 6.94 5.63
CA LEU A 89 19.76 7.12 6.98
C LEU A 89 18.66 8.19 7.00
N GLU A 90 18.87 9.32 6.32
CA GLU A 90 17.89 10.39 6.20
C GLU A 90 16.60 9.88 5.52
N LEU A 91 16.74 9.11 4.44
CA LEU A 91 15.61 8.45 3.78
C LEU A 91 14.88 7.44 4.67
N PHE A 92 15.60 6.64 5.45
CA PHE A 92 14.96 5.73 6.41
C PHE A 92 14.16 6.50 7.48
N ASN A 93 14.67 7.64 7.94
CA ASN A 93 13.96 8.50 8.88
C ASN A 93 12.69 9.07 8.25
N GLU A 94 12.73 9.50 7.00
CA GLU A 94 11.55 9.99 6.28
C GLU A 94 10.50 8.90 6.07
N ILE A 95 10.90 7.69 5.65
CA ILE A 95 10.00 6.53 5.56
C ILE A 95 9.35 6.25 6.93
N ASN A 96 10.11 6.32 8.02
CA ASN A 96 9.59 6.10 9.37
C ASN A 96 8.60 7.19 9.79
N ARG A 97 8.88 8.45 9.46
CA ARG A 97 7.97 9.58 9.67
C ARG A 97 6.65 9.37 8.92
N ILE A 98 6.70 9.05 7.62
CA ILE A 98 5.50 8.80 6.81
C ILE A 98 4.71 7.60 7.37
N LYS A 99 5.39 6.53 7.80
CA LYS A 99 4.74 5.38 8.46
C LYS A 99 4.06 5.78 9.77
N ALA A 100 4.62 6.69 10.54
CA ALA A 100 4.04 7.19 11.78
C ALA A 100 2.80 8.05 11.51
N GLU A 101 2.89 8.96 10.53
CA GLU A 101 1.76 9.79 10.11
C GLU A 101 0.59 8.95 9.59
N ARG A 102 0.86 7.95 8.76
CA ARG A 102 -0.16 7.00 8.29
C ARG A 102 -0.86 6.28 9.45
N ARG A 103 -0.11 5.89 10.49
CA ARG A 103 -0.67 5.26 11.71
C ARG A 103 -1.56 6.24 12.46
N MET A 104 -1.10 7.49 12.64
CA MET A 104 -1.86 8.54 13.31
C MET A 104 -3.18 8.84 12.56
N LEU A 105 -3.13 9.02 11.24
CA LEU A 105 -4.32 9.30 10.42
C LEU A 105 -5.33 8.15 10.48
N ARG A 106 -4.87 6.89 10.44
CA ARG A 106 -5.73 5.72 10.66
C ARG A 106 -6.39 5.75 12.04
N GLY A 107 -5.63 6.08 13.09
CA GLY A 107 -6.17 6.25 14.44
C GLY A 107 -7.23 7.35 14.53
N LYS A 108 -6.96 8.53 13.94
CA LYS A 108 -7.92 9.65 13.89
C LYS A 108 -9.20 9.27 13.14
N TYR A 109 -9.08 8.61 11.98
CA TYR A 109 -10.23 8.11 11.23
C TYR A 109 -11.04 7.10 12.06
N PHE A 110 -10.37 6.15 12.72
CA PHE A 110 -11.03 5.18 13.59
C PHE A 110 -11.81 5.87 14.70
N LEU A 111 -11.19 6.79 15.44
CA LEU A 111 -11.87 7.55 16.51
C LEU A 111 -13.07 8.35 15.99
N ARG A 112 -12.94 9.00 14.82
CA ARG A 112 -14.04 9.74 14.20
C ARG A 112 -15.18 8.80 13.80
N ARG A 113 -14.87 7.65 13.21
CA ARG A 113 -15.84 6.61 12.87
C ARG A 113 -16.53 6.06 14.12
N THR A 114 -15.80 5.74 15.19
CA THR A 114 -16.38 5.26 16.45
C THR A 114 -17.30 6.30 17.09
N LYS A 115 -16.92 7.58 17.07
CA LYS A 115 -17.79 8.67 17.56
C LYS A 115 -19.06 8.80 16.73
N LEU A 116 -18.96 8.78 15.41
CA LEU A 116 -20.12 8.78 14.51
C LEU A 116 -21.01 7.56 14.77
N PHE A 117 -20.42 6.37 14.93
CA PHE A 117 -21.13 5.13 15.24
C PHE A 117 -21.91 5.22 16.58
N LEU A 118 -21.30 5.79 17.63
CA LEU A 118 -22.00 6.01 18.92
C LEU A 118 -23.15 7.02 18.81
N ILE A 119 -22.99 8.07 18.00
CA ILE A 119 -24.04 9.07 17.75
C ILE A 119 -25.19 8.44 16.95
N ILE A 120 -24.89 7.62 15.95
CA ILE A 120 -25.87 6.91 15.12
C ILE A 120 -26.61 5.84 15.94
N LYS A 121 -25.90 5.09 16.79
CA LYS A 121 -26.46 4.09 17.72
C LYS A 121 -27.45 4.68 18.71
N LYS A 122 -27.26 5.95 19.12
CA LYS A 122 -28.17 6.66 20.02
C LYS A 122 -29.48 7.08 19.33
N ASN A 123 -29.51 7.16 18.00
CA ASN A 123 -30.59 7.82 17.25
C ASN A 123 -31.47 6.88 16.40
N ASN A 124 -31.18 5.58 16.26
CA ASN A 124 -31.99 4.68 15.43
C ASN A 124 -32.29 3.32 16.10
N SER A 125 -33.57 3.03 16.31
CA SER A 125 -34.10 1.85 17.00
C SER A 125 -34.15 0.56 16.16
N LEU A 126 -33.39 0.46 15.06
CA LEU A 126 -33.48 -0.65 14.09
C LEU A 126 -32.16 -1.42 13.86
N LYS A 127 -31.06 -1.11 14.55
CA LYS A 127 -29.72 -1.20 13.91
C LYS A 127 -28.57 -1.76 14.77
N ASN A 128 -28.72 -2.92 15.40
CA ASN A 128 -27.56 -3.66 15.96
C ASN A 128 -27.53 -5.16 15.61
N ASP A 129 -28.50 -5.67 14.84
CA ASP A 129 -28.50 -7.08 14.47
C ASP A 129 -27.32 -7.38 13.55
N GLN A 130 -26.63 -8.48 13.83
CA GLN A 130 -25.49 -8.88 13.01
C GLN A 130 -26.00 -9.43 11.68
N ILE A 131 -25.30 -9.10 10.60
CA ILE A 131 -25.66 -9.57 9.25
C ILE A 131 -25.70 -11.10 9.19
N PHE A 132 -24.82 -11.76 9.95
CA PHE A 132 -24.75 -13.22 9.95
C PHE A 132 -25.77 -13.90 10.87
N ASP A 133 -26.56 -13.13 11.63
CA ASP A 133 -27.71 -13.64 12.39
C ASP A 133 -28.97 -13.73 11.50
N SER A 134 -28.93 -13.14 10.30
CA SER A 134 -29.92 -13.33 9.24
C SER A 134 -30.11 -14.81 8.90
N GLN A 135 -31.34 -15.18 8.53
CA GLN A 135 -31.66 -16.50 7.96
C GLN A 135 -31.12 -16.68 6.54
N PHE A 136 -30.61 -15.62 5.91
CA PHE A 136 -30.01 -15.66 4.60
C PHE A 136 -28.72 -16.50 4.58
N LYS A 137 -28.66 -17.46 3.65
CA LYS A 137 -27.51 -18.37 3.55
C LYS A 137 -26.38 -17.76 2.75
N PHE A 138 -25.48 -17.05 3.44
CA PHE A 138 -24.27 -16.52 2.80
C PHE A 138 -23.25 -17.61 2.43
N SER A 139 -22.70 -17.49 1.23
CA SER A 139 -21.52 -18.22 0.76
C SER A 139 -20.29 -17.92 1.61
N THR A 140 -19.39 -18.89 1.71
CA THR A 140 -18.13 -18.76 2.45
C THR A 140 -17.27 -17.61 1.91
N ARG A 141 -17.32 -17.37 0.60
CA ARG A 141 -16.59 -16.27 -0.06
C ARG A 141 -17.15 -14.92 0.34
N PHE A 142 -18.46 -14.73 0.32
CA PHE A 142 -19.09 -13.48 0.73
C PHE A 142 -18.82 -13.18 2.21
N ARG A 143 -19.00 -14.17 3.09
CA ARG A 143 -18.66 -14.04 4.53
C ARG A 143 -17.22 -13.57 4.74
N LYS A 144 -16.26 -14.15 4.03
CA LYS A 144 -14.84 -13.74 4.13
C LYS A 144 -14.63 -12.29 3.71
N ILE A 145 -15.26 -11.86 2.60
CA ILE A 145 -15.09 -10.49 2.11
C ILE A 145 -15.74 -9.50 3.08
N ILE A 146 -16.98 -9.73 3.50
CA ILE A 146 -17.68 -8.88 4.47
C ILE A 146 -16.90 -8.77 5.78
N LYS A 147 -16.37 -9.88 6.32
CA LYS A 147 -15.49 -9.85 7.49
C LYS A 147 -14.19 -9.07 7.25
N SER A 148 -13.59 -9.20 6.06
CA SER A 148 -12.36 -8.43 5.71
C SER A 148 -12.61 -6.93 5.59
N LEU A 149 -13.85 -6.54 5.28
CA LEU A 149 -14.31 -5.15 5.24
C LEU A 149 -14.77 -4.65 6.63
N ASN A 150 -14.73 -5.53 7.63
CA ASN A 150 -15.20 -5.29 8.99
C ASN A 150 -16.64 -4.77 9.04
N ILE A 151 -17.48 -5.35 8.19
CA ILE A 151 -18.91 -5.12 8.11
C ILE A 151 -19.57 -6.19 9.00
N VAL A 152 -20.26 -5.79 10.07
CA VAL A 152 -20.75 -6.70 11.11
C VAL A 152 -22.27 -6.64 11.23
N THR A 153 -22.85 -5.46 11.10
CA THR A 153 -24.28 -5.18 11.34
C THR A 153 -24.98 -4.71 10.08
N TYR A 154 -26.31 -4.82 10.03
CA TYR A 154 -27.10 -4.33 8.88
C TYR A 154 -26.80 -2.86 8.57
N GLN A 155 -26.57 -2.07 9.62
CA GLN A 155 -26.19 -0.67 9.49
C GLN A 155 -24.84 -0.48 8.78
N ASP A 156 -23.87 -1.36 9.03
CA ASP A 156 -22.56 -1.28 8.35
C ASP A 156 -22.70 -1.50 6.83
N ILE A 157 -23.65 -2.31 6.37
CA ILE A 157 -23.91 -2.47 4.93
C ILE A 157 -24.63 -1.24 4.39
N ILE A 158 -25.66 -0.76 5.08
CA ILE A 158 -26.50 0.37 4.63
C ILE A 158 -25.67 1.67 4.50
N GLU A 159 -24.66 1.86 5.36
CA GLU A 159 -23.78 3.04 5.29
C GLU A 159 -22.87 3.07 4.07
N VAL A 160 -22.64 1.93 3.41
CA VAL A 160 -21.84 1.86 2.20
C VAL A 160 -22.73 2.18 0.99
N PRO A 161 -22.43 3.23 0.21
CA PRO A 161 -23.16 3.50 -1.02
C PRO A 161 -23.15 2.26 -1.91
N ILE A 162 -24.31 1.88 -2.45
CA ILE A 162 -24.44 0.58 -3.12
C ILE A 162 -23.44 0.39 -4.28
N CYS A 163 -23.14 1.46 -5.01
CA CYS A 163 -22.15 1.46 -6.09
C CYS A 163 -20.71 1.20 -5.61
N ASP A 164 -20.38 1.55 -4.37
CA ASP A 164 -19.02 1.43 -3.82
C ASP A 164 -18.64 -0.02 -3.52
N PHE A 165 -19.61 -0.92 -3.37
CA PHE A 165 -19.33 -2.34 -3.23
C PHE A 165 -18.52 -2.90 -4.41
N THR A 166 -18.69 -2.35 -5.61
CA THR A 166 -17.95 -2.76 -6.82
C THR A 166 -16.46 -2.39 -6.78
N LYS A 167 -16.06 -1.46 -5.90
CA LYS A 167 -14.68 -1.01 -5.74
C LYS A 167 -13.87 -1.94 -4.84
N TYR A 168 -14.52 -2.78 -4.03
CA TYR A 168 -13.81 -3.71 -3.15
C TYR A 168 -13.28 -4.92 -3.92
N ARG A 169 -11.99 -5.20 -3.71
CA ARG A 169 -11.31 -6.34 -4.33
C ARG A 169 -12.03 -7.65 -3.97
N GLY A 170 -12.44 -8.40 -4.98
CA GLY A 170 -13.10 -9.69 -4.83
C GLY A 170 -14.64 -9.62 -4.75
N PHE A 171 -15.20 -8.42 -4.59
CA PHE A 171 -16.65 -8.17 -4.54
C PHE A 171 -17.21 -7.97 -5.96
N GLN A 172 -17.22 -9.06 -6.73
CA GLN A 172 -17.60 -9.09 -8.15
C GLN A 172 -18.44 -10.32 -8.46
N GLY A 173 -19.22 -10.25 -9.54
CA GLY A 173 -20.02 -11.38 -10.04
C GLY A 173 -20.97 -11.93 -8.98
N LYS A 174 -20.74 -13.18 -8.56
CA LYS A 174 -21.58 -13.88 -7.57
C LYS A 174 -21.71 -13.13 -6.23
N CYS A 175 -20.67 -12.44 -5.76
CA CYS A 175 -20.78 -11.68 -4.50
C CYS A 175 -21.66 -10.44 -4.60
N LEU A 176 -21.73 -9.81 -5.78
CA LEU A 176 -22.65 -8.69 -6.02
C LEU A 176 -24.10 -9.18 -6.11
N GLN A 177 -24.31 -10.33 -6.76
CA GLN A 177 -25.63 -10.98 -6.81
C GLN A 177 -26.10 -11.35 -5.42
N GLU A 178 -25.23 -11.97 -4.63
CA GLU A 178 -25.53 -12.38 -3.26
C GLU A 178 -25.82 -11.18 -2.33
N LEU A 179 -25.17 -10.03 -2.55
CA LEU A 179 -25.52 -8.78 -1.86
C LEU A 179 -26.94 -8.32 -2.21
N ILE A 180 -27.30 -8.37 -3.50
CA ILE A 180 -28.63 -7.98 -3.98
C ILE A 180 -29.67 -8.94 -3.38
N ASP A 181 -29.44 -10.26 -3.48
CA ASP A 181 -30.32 -11.29 -2.92
C ASP A 181 -30.53 -11.10 -1.41
N PHE A 182 -29.47 -10.75 -0.67
CA PHE A 182 -29.56 -10.45 0.76
C PHE A 182 -30.42 -9.20 1.03
N ILE A 183 -30.20 -8.12 0.29
CA ILE A 183 -30.95 -6.87 0.46
C ILE A 183 -32.46 -7.09 0.20
N GLU A 184 -32.81 -7.91 -0.79
CA GLU A 184 -34.20 -8.26 -1.08
C GLU A 184 -34.79 -9.23 -0.05
N PHE A 185 -34.01 -10.22 0.38
CA PHE A 185 -34.45 -11.17 1.41
C PHE A 185 -34.81 -10.47 2.72
N GLU A 186 -34.05 -9.45 3.09
CA GLU A 186 -34.26 -8.65 4.30
C GLU A 186 -35.24 -7.48 4.12
N ASN A 187 -35.73 -7.24 2.90
CA ASN A 187 -36.61 -6.11 2.54
C ASN A 187 -36.05 -4.73 2.97
N ILE A 188 -34.76 -4.50 2.70
CA ILE A 188 -34.05 -3.25 3.06
C ILE A 188 -33.66 -2.42 1.83
N GLU A 189 -34.30 -2.62 0.68
CA GLU A 189 -34.02 -1.94 -0.59
C GLU A 189 -34.15 -0.42 -0.48
N ASP A 190 -35.13 0.05 0.29
CA ASP A 190 -35.42 1.47 0.50
C ASP A 190 -34.27 2.22 1.19
N LYS A 191 -33.38 1.48 1.87
CA LYS A 191 -32.20 2.03 2.53
C LYS A 191 -31.04 2.31 1.57
N PHE A 192 -31.10 1.79 0.34
CA PHE A 192 -30.05 1.96 -0.66
C PHE A 192 -30.50 2.86 -1.80
N GLY A 193 -29.98 4.10 -1.81
CA GLY A 193 -30.15 5.02 -2.93
C GLY A 193 -29.65 4.39 -4.24
N GLY A 194 -30.54 4.29 -5.24
CA GLY A 194 -30.20 3.73 -6.55
C GLY A 194 -30.21 2.20 -6.64
N PHE A 195 -30.78 1.49 -5.65
CA PHE A 195 -30.86 0.03 -5.64
C PHE A 195 -31.41 -0.58 -6.94
N SER A 196 -32.53 -0.06 -7.46
CA SER A 196 -33.16 -0.58 -8.68
C SER A 196 -32.22 -0.55 -9.90
N ALA A 197 -31.51 0.57 -10.10
CA ALA A 197 -30.54 0.71 -11.18
C ALA A 197 -29.33 -0.23 -10.98
N PHE A 198 -28.88 -0.38 -9.73
CA PHE A 198 -27.79 -1.29 -9.37
C PHE A 198 -28.15 -2.76 -9.64
N LYS A 199 -29.36 -3.20 -9.21
CA LYS A 199 -29.89 -4.54 -9.50
C LYS A 199 -29.92 -4.79 -11.00
N LYS A 200 -30.50 -3.89 -11.79
CA LYS A 200 -30.59 -4.04 -13.26
C LYS A 200 -29.22 -4.23 -13.92
N LYS A 201 -28.17 -3.63 -13.36
CA LYS A 201 -26.81 -3.69 -13.90
C LYS A 201 -26.04 -4.96 -13.53
N TYR A 202 -26.22 -5.47 -12.32
CA TYR A 202 -25.37 -6.53 -11.76
C TYR A 202 -26.11 -7.85 -11.48
N TYR A 203 -27.44 -7.83 -11.50
CA TYR A 203 -28.26 -9.02 -11.33
C TYR A 203 -28.45 -9.70 -12.68
N ARG A 204 -27.91 -10.91 -12.83
CA ARG A 204 -28.12 -11.75 -14.01
C ARG A 204 -28.97 -12.92 -13.58
N VAL A 205 -30.23 -12.92 -13.99
CA VAL A 205 -31.12 -14.08 -13.85
C VAL A 205 -30.49 -15.22 -14.64
N LYS A 206 -30.13 -16.31 -13.97
CA LYS A 206 -29.89 -17.57 -14.66
C LYS A 206 -31.24 -18.06 -15.15
N LYS A 207 -31.44 -18.03 -16.47
CA LYS A 207 -32.42 -18.91 -17.13
C LYS A 207 -31.93 -20.35 -17.00
#